data_AF-A0A519LAY9-F1
#
_entry.id   AF-A0A519LAY9-F1
#
_cell.length_a   1.000
_cell.length_b   1.000
_cell.length_c   1.000
_cell.angle_alpha   90.00
_cell.angle_beta   90.00
_cell.angle_gamma   90.00
#
_symmetry.space_group_name_H-M   'P 1'
#
loop_
_entity.id
_entity.type
_entity.pdbx_description
1 polymer ?
#
loop_
_entity_poly.entity_id
_entity_poly.type
_entity_poly.pdbx_seq_one_letter_code
_entity_poly.pdbx_strand_id
1 'polypeptide(L)'
;MECSARTCSSERRMSRTVPEWIGSTDDAAIPKRVRLRVFERHGGRCHLTGRLIRAGDEWDLDHVKALINGGEHREANLAPALRTAHREKTAQDVGEKAKIDRMRAKHLGIWPKSRTPLRSRGFDKTRSDVRQGSGE
;
A
#
# COMPACT_ATOMS: atom_id res chain seq x y z
N MET A 1 -32.68 -53.68 19.50
CA MET A 1 -31.95 -53.37 18.26
C MET A 1 -32.96 -52.72 17.32
N GLU A 2 -32.86 -51.49 16.84
CA GLU A 2 -31.87 -50.41 16.90
C GLU A 2 -32.66 -49.09 16.88
N CYS A 3 -32.45 -48.25 17.89
CA CYS A 3 -32.95 -46.87 17.90
C CYS A 3 -31.94 -46.05 17.09
N SER A 4 -32.18 -45.93 15.78
CA SER A 4 -31.25 -45.28 14.85
C SER A 4 -31.05 -43.81 15.21
N ALA A 5 -29.78 -43.45 15.30
CA ALA A 5 -29.29 -42.20 15.85
C ALA A 5 -29.90 -40.98 15.16
N ARG A 6 -30.36 -40.04 15.98
CA ARG A 6 -30.72 -38.68 15.58
C ARG A 6 -29.55 -38.08 14.83
N THR A 7 -29.72 -37.86 13.53
CA THR A 7 -28.90 -36.92 12.77
C THR A 7 -29.10 -35.55 13.36
N CYS A 8 -28.23 -35.19 14.31
CA CYS A 8 -28.04 -33.82 14.75
C CYS A 8 -27.37 -33.09 13.58
N SER A 9 -28.18 -32.64 12.63
CA SER A 9 -27.78 -31.75 11.56
C SER A 9 -27.25 -30.49 12.21
N SER A 10 -25.92 -30.39 12.28
CA SER A 10 -25.16 -29.18 12.51
C SER A 10 -25.82 -28.02 11.76
N GLU A 11 -26.58 -27.20 12.50
CA GLU A 11 -27.16 -25.95 12.02
C GLU A 11 -26.00 -25.02 11.67
N ARG A 12 -25.59 -25.08 10.40
CA ARG A 12 -24.82 -24.03 9.75
C ARG A 12 -25.67 -22.77 9.87
N ARG A 13 -25.41 -21.95 10.90
CA ARG A 13 -26.03 -20.63 11.08
C ARG A 13 -25.82 -19.86 9.78
N MET A 14 -26.86 -19.84 8.95
CA MET A 14 -26.95 -19.04 7.74
C MET A 14 -27.04 -17.58 8.18
N SER A 15 -25.90 -16.95 8.41
CA SER A 15 -25.85 -15.50 8.41
C SER A 15 -26.18 -15.05 6.99
N ARG A 16 -27.24 -14.24 6.87
CA ARG A 16 -27.62 -13.50 5.66
C ARG A 16 -26.36 -12.98 4.96
N THR A 17 -26.31 -13.05 3.63
CA THR A 17 -25.22 -12.47 2.84
C THR A 17 -25.01 -11.02 3.27
N VAL A 18 -23.89 -10.75 3.95
CA VAL A 18 -23.62 -9.41 4.46
C VAL A 18 -23.05 -8.59 3.32
N PRO A 19 -23.66 -7.44 2.96
CA PRO A 19 -23.09 -6.57 1.95
C PRO A 19 -21.69 -6.11 2.37
N GLU A 20 -20.82 -5.92 1.38
CA GLU A 20 -19.50 -5.36 1.60
C GLU A 20 -19.62 -4.00 2.28
N TRP A 21 -18.74 -3.73 3.24
CA TRP A 21 -18.67 -2.41 3.81
C TRP A 21 -17.87 -1.46 2.92
N ILE A 22 -18.52 -0.37 2.53
CA ILE A 22 -17.93 0.77 1.83
C ILE A 22 -18.09 1.99 2.75
N GLY A 23 -16.98 2.67 3.04
CA GLY A 23 -17.00 3.90 3.84
C GLY A 23 -17.79 5.00 3.12
N SER A 24 -18.60 5.75 3.86
CA SER A 24 -19.31 6.92 3.30
C SER A 24 -18.35 8.07 2.97
N THR A 25 -17.26 8.17 3.73
CA THR A 25 -16.17 9.14 3.55
C THR A 25 -14.84 8.44 3.80
N ASP A 26 -13.76 8.99 3.26
CA ASP A 26 -12.40 8.43 3.41
C ASP A 26 -11.90 8.43 4.86
N ASP A 27 -12.42 9.35 5.69
CA ASP A 27 -12.11 9.49 7.12
C ASP A 27 -13.02 8.66 8.03
N ALA A 28 -13.97 7.91 7.47
CA ALA A 28 -14.93 7.15 8.27
C ALA A 28 -14.21 6.07 9.11
N ALA A 29 -14.49 6.05 10.42
CA ALA A 29 -13.93 5.03 11.30
C ALA A 29 -14.45 3.63 10.92
N ILE A 30 -13.52 2.68 10.78
CA ILE A 30 -13.85 1.29 10.41
C ILE A 30 -14.64 0.63 11.55
N PRO A 31 -15.88 0.18 11.32
CA PRO A 31 -16.71 -0.36 12.38
C PRO A 31 -16.16 -1.70 12.88
N LYS A 32 -16.33 -1.98 14.17
CA LYS A 32 -15.80 -3.19 14.84
C LYS A 32 -16.16 -4.50 14.13
N ARG A 33 -17.36 -4.61 13.54
CA ARG A 33 -17.80 -5.76 12.75
C ARG A 33 -16.91 -6.04 11.52
N VAL A 34 -16.46 -4.99 10.83
CA VAL A 34 -15.58 -5.10 9.66
C VAL A 34 -14.20 -5.54 10.12
N ARG A 35 -13.72 -4.98 11.25
CA ARG A 35 -12.42 -5.37 11.82
C ARG A 35 -12.32 -6.87 12.08
N LEU A 36 -13.35 -7.44 12.70
CA LEU A 36 -13.39 -8.88 12.97
C LEU A 36 -13.43 -9.71 11.67
N ARG A 37 -14.29 -9.35 10.72
CA ARG A 37 -14.38 -10.07 9.42
C ARG A 37 -13.08 -10.04 8.64
N VAL A 38 -12.41 -8.89 8.60
CA VAL A 38 -11.11 -8.75 7.92
C VAL A 38 -10.04 -9.57 8.63
N PHE A 39 -10.00 -9.55 9.97
CA PHE A 39 -9.06 -10.35 10.74
C PHE A 39 -9.25 -11.86 10.51
N GLU A 40 -10.50 -12.33 10.51
CA GLU A 40 -10.85 -13.72 10.24
C GLU A 40 -10.51 -14.13 8.80
N ARG A 41 -10.80 -13.26 7.81
CA ARG A 41 -10.47 -13.49 6.39
C ARG A 41 -8.97 -13.71 6.15
N HIS A 42 -8.14 -12.94 6.85
CA HIS A 42 -6.68 -13.04 6.74
C HIS A 42 -6.07 -14.04 7.74
N GLY A 43 -6.90 -14.82 8.45
CA GLY A 43 -6.45 -15.86 9.37
C GLY A 43 -5.60 -15.33 10.53
N GLY A 44 -5.84 -14.08 10.94
CA GLY A 44 -5.06 -13.41 11.98
C GLY A 44 -3.59 -13.22 11.65
N ARG A 45 -3.22 -13.15 10.36
CA ARG A 45 -1.85 -12.91 9.91
C ARG A 45 -1.70 -11.51 9.36
N CYS A 46 -0.57 -10.89 9.67
CA CYS A 46 -0.17 -9.63 9.09
C CYS A 46 0.01 -9.80 7.58
N HIS A 47 -0.62 -8.95 6.77
CA HIS A 47 -0.49 -9.01 5.31
C HIS A 47 0.92 -8.66 4.80
N LEU A 48 1.61 -7.74 5.50
CA LEU A 48 2.94 -7.27 5.10
C LEU A 48 4.06 -8.24 5.45
N THR A 49 4.02 -8.82 6.65
CA THR A 49 5.10 -9.67 7.17
C THR A 49 4.75 -11.16 7.19
N GLY A 50 3.48 -11.52 7.02
CA GLY A 50 2.99 -12.89 7.16
C GLY A 50 2.96 -13.43 8.60
N ARG A 51 3.42 -12.64 9.58
CA ARG A 51 3.47 -13.05 11.00
C ARG A 51 2.07 -13.18 11.58
N LEU A 52 1.85 -14.21 12.39
CA LEU A 52 0.62 -14.37 13.17
C LEU A 52 0.52 -13.26 14.24
N ILE A 53 -0.61 -12.56 14.25
CA ILE A 53 -0.95 -11.53 15.23
C ILE A 53 -1.43 -12.25 16.49
N ARG A 54 -0.69 -12.11 17.59
CA ARG A 54 -1.05 -12.70 18.89
C ARG A 54 -1.93 -11.75 19.69
N ALA A 55 -2.67 -12.30 20.65
CA ALA A 55 -3.38 -11.49 21.63
C ALA A 55 -2.37 -10.63 22.42
N GLY A 56 -2.50 -9.30 22.34
CA GLY A 56 -1.58 -8.33 22.94
C GLY A 56 -0.64 -7.63 21.95
N ASP A 57 -0.49 -8.15 20.72
CA ASP A 57 0.22 -7.42 19.67
C ASP A 57 -0.65 -6.23 19.19
N GLU A 58 -0.04 -5.04 19.10
CA GLU A 58 -0.72 -3.89 18.50
C GLU A 58 -0.80 -4.05 16.98
N TRP A 59 -2.02 -4.03 16.44
CA TRP A 59 -2.27 -4.12 15.01
C TRP A 59 -3.35 -3.13 14.58
N ASP A 60 -3.18 -2.60 13.38
CA ASP A 60 -4.09 -1.67 12.72
C ASP A 60 -4.66 -2.30 11.45
N LEU A 61 -5.75 -1.75 10.93
CA LEU A 61 -6.23 -2.07 9.60
C LEU A 61 -5.59 -1.10 8.60
N ASP A 62 -4.87 -1.67 7.66
CA ASP A 62 -4.20 -0.97 6.59
C ASP A 62 -4.96 -1.14 5.27
N HIS A 63 -4.99 -0.09 4.46
CA HIS A 63 -5.51 -0.16 3.10
C HIS A 63 -4.43 -0.73 2.20
N VAL A 64 -4.57 -1.96 1.68
CA VAL A 64 -3.59 -2.64 0.81
C VAL A 64 -3.05 -1.68 -0.24
N LYS A 65 -3.95 -1.00 -0.95
CA LYS A 65 -3.63 0.22 -1.70
C LYS A 65 -4.01 1.45 -0.87
N ALA A 66 -3.02 2.28 -0.52
CA ALA A 66 -3.26 3.51 0.24
C ALA A 66 -4.24 4.46 -0.46
N LEU A 67 -5.08 5.15 0.31
CA LEU A 67 -6.06 6.14 -0.21
C LEU A 67 -5.37 7.23 -1.04
N ILE A 68 -4.19 7.68 -0.58
CA ILE A 68 -3.35 8.67 -1.26
C ILE A 68 -2.97 8.25 -2.68
N ASN A 69 -2.80 6.94 -2.92
CA ASN A 69 -2.43 6.37 -4.21
C ASN A 69 -3.68 5.96 -5.03
N GLY A 70 -4.87 6.46 -4.66
CA GLY A 70 -6.14 6.10 -5.29
C GLY A 70 -6.65 4.72 -4.89
N GLY A 71 -6.43 4.34 -3.63
CA GLY A 71 -7.10 3.19 -3.01
C GLY A 71 -8.53 3.53 -2.60
N GLU A 72 -9.39 2.52 -2.51
CA GLU A 72 -10.77 2.70 -2.07
C GLU A 72 -10.91 2.40 -0.57
N HIS A 73 -11.78 3.14 0.11
CA HIS A 73 -12.15 2.87 1.51
C HIS A 73 -13.19 1.74 1.60
N ARG A 74 -12.79 0.52 1.22
CA ARG A 74 -13.67 -0.66 1.17
C ARG A 74 -13.06 -1.84 1.91
N GLU A 75 -13.92 -2.74 2.39
CA GLU A 75 -13.52 -3.95 3.11
C GLU A 75 -12.62 -4.88 2.29
N ALA A 76 -12.78 -4.96 0.96
CA ALA A 76 -11.87 -5.73 0.10
C ALA A 76 -10.44 -5.18 0.09
N ASN A 77 -10.25 -3.87 0.29
CA ASN A 77 -8.95 -3.22 0.31
C ASN A 77 -8.34 -3.19 1.72
N LEU A 78 -9.04 -3.68 2.76
CA LEU A 78 -8.52 -3.68 4.12
C LEU A 78 -7.80 -4.99 4.45
N ALA A 79 -6.64 -4.86 5.10
CA ALA A 79 -5.87 -5.97 5.61
C ALA A 79 -5.32 -5.67 7.01
N PRO A 80 -5.20 -6.67 7.89
CA PRO A 80 -4.59 -6.46 9.19
C PRO A 80 -3.07 -6.35 9.04
N ALA A 81 -2.50 -5.33 9.66
CA ALA A 81 -1.06 -5.08 9.67
C ALA A 81 -0.57 -4.79 11.10
N LEU A 82 0.60 -5.32 11.44
CA LEU A 82 1.28 -4.95 12.69
C LEU A 82 1.69 -3.48 12.62
N ARG A 83 1.61 -2.75 13.74
CA ARG A 83 1.88 -1.29 13.73
C ARG A 83 3.25 -0.91 13.20
N THR A 84 4.28 -1.72 13.47
CA THR A 84 5.64 -1.48 12.98
C THR A 84 5.71 -1.53 11.46
N ALA A 85 5.22 -2.62 10.87
CA ALA A 85 5.17 -2.80 9.42
C ALA A 85 4.24 -1.78 8.74
N HIS A 86 3.11 -1.46 9.37
CA HIS A 86 2.18 -0.45 8.88
C HIS A 86 2.82 0.94 8.79
N ARG A 87 3.64 1.33 9.79
CA ARG A 87 4.36 2.61 9.78
C ARG A 87 5.40 2.68 8.66
N GLU A 88 6.13 1.59 8.42
CA GLU A 88 7.10 1.51 7.32
C GLU A 88 6.43 1.66 5.96
N LYS A 89 5.31 0.96 5.76
CA LYS A 89 4.51 1.07 4.53
C LYS A 89 3.97 2.48 4.35
N THR A 90 3.40 3.07 5.40
CA THR A 90 2.90 4.46 5.35
C THR A 90 4.00 5.45 4.93
N ALA A 91 5.23 5.28 5.43
CA ALA A 91 6.35 6.12 5.03
C ALA A 91 6.73 5.95 3.55
N GLN A 92 6.66 4.72 3.03
CA GLN A 92 6.88 4.43 1.61
C GLN A 92 5.80 5.08 0.74
N ASP A 93 4.52 4.89 1.08
CA ASP A 93 3.38 5.46 0.35
C ASP A 93 3.44 7.00 0.28
N VAL A 94 3.77 7.66 1.40
CA VAL A 94 3.95 9.12 1.44
C VAL A 94 5.16 9.56 0.60
N GLY A 95 6.25 8.79 0.61
CA GLY A 95 7.42 9.04 -0.21
C GLY A 95 7.13 8.95 -1.71
N GLU A 96 6.37 7.94 -2.12
CA GLU A 96 5.91 7.77 -3.50
C GLU A 96 5.02 8.93 -3.94
N LYS A 97 4.03 9.31 -3.13
CA LYS A 97 3.18 10.47 -3.37
C LYS A 97 4.01 11.73 -3.60
N ALA A 98 4.92 12.04 -2.68
CA ALA A 98 5.76 13.23 -2.77
C ALA A 98 6.65 13.23 -4.03
N LYS A 99 7.10 12.05 -4.47
CA LYS A 99 7.84 11.90 -5.73
C LYS A 99 6.94 12.17 -6.94
N ILE A 100 5.75 11.60 -6.98
CA ILE A 100 4.77 11.79 -8.06
C ILE A 100 4.39 13.27 -8.16
N ASP A 101 4.05 13.90 -7.03
CA ASP A 101 3.70 15.31 -6.95
C ASP A 101 4.85 16.20 -7.44
N ARG A 102 6.08 15.90 -7.05
CA ARG A 102 7.28 16.61 -7.55
C ARG A 102 7.45 16.45 -9.06
N MET A 103 7.29 15.24 -9.59
CA MET A 103 7.41 15.00 -11.04
C MET A 103 6.33 15.76 -11.81
N ARG A 104 5.08 15.74 -11.32
CA ARG A 104 3.97 16.49 -11.88
C ARG A 104 4.22 17.99 -11.84
N ALA A 105 4.70 18.52 -10.72
CA ALA A 105 5.04 19.94 -10.58
C ALA A 105 6.17 20.38 -11.54
N LYS A 106 7.17 19.52 -11.77
CA LYS A 106 8.22 19.78 -12.76
C LYS A 106 7.68 19.79 -14.19
N HIS A 107 6.81 18.82 -14.52
CA HIS A 107 6.20 18.74 -15.84
C HIS A 107 5.32 19.96 -16.15
N LEU A 108 4.59 20.46 -15.15
CA LEU A 108 3.75 21.65 -15.26
C LEU A 108 4.54 22.98 -15.17
N GLY A 109 5.85 22.95 -14.93
CA GLY A 109 6.68 24.16 -14.80
C GLY A 109 6.47 24.95 -13.50
N ILE A 110 5.67 24.44 -12.55
CA ILE A 110 5.40 25.05 -11.23
C ILE A 110 6.61 24.88 -10.30
N TRP A 111 7.39 23.81 -10.50
CA TRP A 111 8.53 23.50 -9.66
C TRP A 111 9.63 24.59 -9.77
N PRO A 112 10.11 25.14 -8.63
CA PRO A 112 11.13 26.19 -8.66
C PRO A 112 12.41 25.70 -9.33
N LYS A 113 12.97 26.52 -10.21
CA LYS A 113 14.30 26.26 -10.80
C LYS A 113 15.34 26.20 -9.68
N SER A 114 16.29 25.28 -9.79
CA SER A 114 17.36 25.18 -8.81
C SER A 114 18.17 26.47 -8.82
N ARG A 115 18.41 27.04 -7.63
CA ARG A 115 19.23 28.25 -7.48
C ARG A 115 20.68 28.02 -7.90
N THR A 116 21.16 26.79 -7.72
CA THR A 116 22.48 26.34 -8.14
C THR A 116 22.31 25.42 -9.34
N PRO A 117 22.60 25.88 -10.57
CA PRO A 117 22.63 24.99 -11.72
C PRO A 117 23.80 24.00 -11.59
N LEU A 118 23.57 22.75 -11.99
CA LEU A 118 24.61 21.72 -11.99
C LEU A 118 25.74 22.14 -12.94
N ARG A 119 26.95 22.34 -12.38
CA ARG A 119 28.18 22.55 -13.13
C ARG A 119 28.89 21.21 -13.30
N SER A 120 28.39 20.36 -14.21
CA SER A 120 29.10 19.13 -14.55
C SER A 120 30.27 19.41 -15.48
N ARG A 121 31.32 18.58 -15.41
CA ARG A 121 32.34 18.51 -16.48
C ARG A 121 31.64 18.19 -17.80
N GLY A 122 32.04 18.86 -18.88
CA GLY A 122 31.51 18.56 -20.22
C GLY A 122 31.76 17.10 -20.59
N PHE A 123 30.94 16.55 -21.49
CA PHE A 123 31.17 15.20 -21.99
C PHE A 123 32.54 15.10 -22.66
N ASP A 124 33.26 14.02 -22.37
CA ASP A 124 34.56 13.77 -23.00
C ASP A 124 34.38 13.62 -24.51
N LYS A 125 35.22 14.33 -25.27
CA LYS A 125 35.17 14.25 -26.74
C LYS A 125 35.64 12.85 -27.16
N THR A 126 34.82 12.16 -27.93
CA THR A 126 35.11 10.80 -28.42
C THR A 126 36.14 10.76 -29.55
N ARG A 127 36.41 11.90 -30.20
CA ARG A 127 37.45 12.05 -31.22
C ARG A 127 38.48 13.10 -30.77
N SER A 128 39.75 12.74 -30.81
CA SER A 128 40.84 13.72 -30.78
C SER A 128 40.78 14.55 -32.05
N ASP A 129 40.94 15.87 -31.92
CA ASP A 129 41.06 16.79 -33.06
C ASP A 129 42.43 16.52 -33.71
N VAL A 130 42.50 15.52 -34.59
CA VAL A 130 43.68 15.26 -35.43
C VAL A 130 43.69 16.33 -36.52
N ARG A 131 44.17 17.53 -36.15
CA ARG A 131 44.60 18.50 -37.16
C ARG A 131 45.91 18.00 -37.74
N GLN A 132 45.83 17.69 -39.01
CA GLN A 132 46.84 17.10 -39.87
C GLN A 132 48.15 17.90 -39.81
N GLY A 133 49.26 17.19 -39.69
CA GLY A 133 50.56 17.73 -40.06
C GLY A 133 50.62 17.90 -41.57
N SER A 134 50.85 19.13 -42.02
CA SER A 134 51.33 19.44 -43.38
C SER A 134 52.07 20.77 -43.30
N GLY A 135 53.40 20.69 -43.33
CA GLY A 135 54.33 21.81 -43.44
C GLY A 135 55.69 21.22 -43.78
N GLU A 136 56.17 21.57 -44.96
CA GLU A 136 57.26 21.01 -45.78
C GLU A 136 58.60 20.73 -45.08
#